data_AF-A0A4V1WPY1-F1
#
_entry.id   AF-A0A4V1WPY1-F1
#
_cell.length_a   1.000
_cell.length_b   1.000
_cell.length_c   1.000
_cell.angle_alpha   90.00
_cell.angle_beta   90.00
_cell.angle_gamma   90.00
#
_symmetry.space_group_name_H-M   'P 1'
#
loop_
_entity.id
_entity.type
_entity.pdbx_description
1 polymer ?
#
loop_
_entity_poly.entity_id
_entity_poly.type
_entity_poly.pdbx_seq_one_letter_code
_entity_poly.pdbx_strand_id
1 'polypeptide(L)'
;MLFSLFIGIVAFLLGTASAYPTKDPVTQVPGNDTKISSDFYDASIQVLLNRASGTEYYWEMFQGPSGQVVQPCAYPDPFKFASMNGPYHYRRDAIDNPPSAPAMDLKLLRWMDHDDCVWRTHGDGDVGELICGDWMIMPCEQDPEYYKGVISCNGRSYHRMYSCRY
;
A
#
# COMPACT_ATOMS: atom_id res chain seq x y z
N MET A 1 -34.99 21.76 69.65
CA MET A 1 -36.00 22.52 68.88
C MET A 1 -35.27 23.55 68.04
N LEU A 2 -35.33 23.44 66.72
CA LEU A 2 -35.63 24.55 65.81
C LEU A 2 -35.71 24.01 64.38
N PHE A 3 -36.90 24.08 63.80
CA PHE A 3 -37.17 23.96 62.38
C PHE A 3 -36.59 25.17 61.65
N SER A 4 -36.01 25.00 60.47
CA SER A 4 -36.06 26.02 59.41
C SER A 4 -35.82 25.40 58.04
N LEU A 5 -36.89 25.46 57.26
CA LEU A 5 -37.07 25.13 55.86
C LEU A 5 -36.52 26.28 55.00
N PHE A 6 -35.69 26.01 54.00
CA PHE A 6 -35.45 26.96 52.90
C PHE A 6 -35.61 26.26 51.56
N ILE A 7 -36.65 26.68 50.85
CA ILE A 7 -36.95 26.36 49.45
C ILE A 7 -36.10 27.30 48.59
N GLY A 8 -35.28 26.74 47.70
CA GLY A 8 -34.51 27.48 46.71
C GLY A 8 -34.70 26.88 45.33
N ILE A 9 -35.43 27.59 44.47
CA ILE A 9 -35.73 27.27 43.08
C ILE A 9 -34.42 27.34 42.27
N VAL A 10 -34.01 26.24 41.64
CA VAL A 10 -32.90 26.25 40.67
C VAL A 10 -33.46 26.31 39.26
N ALA A 11 -32.97 27.30 38.54
CA ALA A 11 -33.43 27.80 37.26
C ALA A 11 -33.27 26.81 36.10
N PHE A 12 -34.20 26.94 35.16
CA PHE A 12 -34.16 26.41 33.79
C PHE A 12 -32.83 26.76 33.11
N LEU A 13 -32.06 25.75 32.69
CA LEU A 13 -31.02 25.89 31.68
C LEU A 13 -31.60 25.46 30.32
N LEU A 14 -31.93 26.48 29.52
CA LEU A 14 -32.17 26.37 28.08
C LEU A 14 -30.89 25.87 27.41
N GLY A 15 -30.87 24.60 27.00
CA GLY A 15 -29.84 24.08 26.11
C GLY A 15 -29.99 24.71 24.73
N THR A 16 -29.15 25.72 24.45
CA THR A 16 -29.03 26.35 23.14
C THR A 16 -28.42 25.37 22.13
N ALA A 17 -29.03 25.31 20.95
CA ALA A 17 -28.61 24.52 19.80
C ALA A 17 -27.14 24.76 19.42
N SER A 18 -26.37 23.67 19.29
CA SER A 18 -25.12 23.65 18.53
C SER A 18 -25.47 23.30 17.09
N ALA A 19 -25.67 24.32 16.25
CA ALA A 19 -25.70 24.16 14.81
C ALA A 19 -24.31 23.70 14.34
N TYR A 20 -24.23 22.55 13.68
CA TYR A 20 -23.04 22.12 12.97
C TYR A 20 -22.77 23.10 11.81
N PRO A 21 -21.52 23.51 11.55
CA PRO A 21 -21.23 24.37 10.42
C PRO A 21 -21.43 23.61 9.11
N THR A 22 -22.47 24.00 8.38
CA THR A 22 -22.66 23.71 6.95
C THR A 22 -21.53 24.39 6.18
N LYS A 23 -20.62 23.62 5.58
CA LYS A 23 -19.70 24.15 4.57
C LYS A 23 -20.45 24.22 3.24
N ASP A 24 -20.92 25.40 2.89
CA ASP A 24 -21.28 25.77 1.52
C ASP A 24 -20.04 26.21 0.73
N PRO A 25 -20.09 26.22 -0.62
CA PRO A 25 -19.03 25.75 -1.49
C PRO A 25 -17.94 26.79 -1.71
N VAL A 26 -16.67 26.37 -1.65
CA VAL A 26 -15.57 27.22 -2.10
C VAL A 26 -15.50 27.13 -3.63
N THR A 27 -15.86 28.23 -4.27
CA THR A 27 -15.45 28.56 -5.63
C THR A 27 -13.92 28.69 -5.67
N GLN A 28 -13.22 27.87 -6.45
CA GLN A 28 -11.83 28.11 -6.85
C GLN A 28 -11.71 28.09 -8.38
N VAL A 29 -11.40 29.28 -8.91
CA VAL A 29 -10.61 29.67 -10.10
C VAL A 29 -10.51 28.70 -11.30
N PRO A 30 -10.86 29.13 -12.53
CA PRO A 30 -10.57 28.38 -13.74
C PRO A 30 -9.09 28.57 -14.14
N GLY A 31 -8.31 27.49 -14.14
CA GLY A 31 -6.92 27.58 -14.55
C GLY A 31 -6.18 26.26 -14.44
N ASN A 32 -6.24 25.48 -15.52
CA ASN A 32 -5.48 24.26 -15.77
C ASN A 32 -5.99 23.00 -15.05
N ASP A 33 -7.18 22.53 -15.47
CA ASP A 33 -7.60 21.13 -15.31
C ASP A 33 -6.65 20.23 -16.10
N THR A 34 -5.47 20.00 -15.53
CA THR A 34 -4.78 18.74 -15.80
C THR A 34 -5.69 17.70 -15.16
N LYS A 35 -6.63 17.14 -15.94
CA LYS A 35 -7.31 15.91 -15.57
C LYS A 35 -6.21 14.90 -15.30
N ILE A 36 -5.84 14.74 -14.03
CA ILE A 36 -5.14 13.56 -13.56
C ILE A 36 -6.11 12.43 -13.93
N SER A 37 -5.73 11.63 -14.94
CA SER A 37 -6.60 10.60 -15.49
C SER A 37 -7.10 9.71 -14.36
N SER A 38 -8.37 9.29 -14.37
CA SER A 38 -8.90 8.35 -13.38
C SER A 38 -8.09 7.04 -13.31
N ASP A 39 -7.37 6.73 -14.39
CA ASP A 39 -6.46 5.58 -14.49
C ASP A 39 -5.32 5.61 -13.47
N PHE A 40 -5.00 6.78 -12.88
CA PHE A 40 -3.99 6.93 -11.83
C PHE A 40 -4.36 6.24 -10.51
N TYR A 41 -5.64 6.14 -10.18
CA TYR A 41 -6.12 5.50 -8.95
C TYR A 41 -6.33 4.00 -9.10
N ASP A 42 -6.24 3.50 -10.34
CA ASP A 42 -6.54 2.12 -10.67
C ASP A 42 -5.30 1.23 -10.68
N ALA A 43 -4.10 1.74 -10.36
CA ALA A 43 -2.85 1.01 -10.56
C ALA A 43 -2.07 0.84 -9.24
N SER A 44 -1.57 -0.39 -8.96
CA SER A 44 -0.70 -0.71 -7.83
C SER A 44 0.51 -1.55 -8.24
N ILE A 45 1.57 -1.45 -7.44
CA ILE A 45 2.70 -2.37 -7.44
C ILE A 45 2.64 -3.25 -6.20
N GLN A 46 2.86 -4.55 -6.37
CA GLN A 46 3.01 -5.50 -5.27
C GLN A 46 4.33 -6.25 -5.40
N VAL A 47 5.06 -6.30 -4.29
CA VAL A 47 6.35 -6.96 -4.16
C VAL A 47 6.16 -8.28 -3.43
N LEU A 48 6.52 -9.38 -4.08
CA LEU A 48 6.48 -10.73 -3.52
C LEU A 48 7.90 -11.29 -3.43
N LEU A 49 8.17 -12.03 -2.35
CA LEU A 49 9.35 -12.87 -2.26
C LEU A 49 9.01 -14.25 -2.86
N ASN A 50 9.70 -14.66 -3.91
CA ASN A 50 9.54 -15.95 -4.56
C ASN A 50 10.68 -16.89 -4.20
N ARG A 51 10.40 -18.04 -3.58
CA ARG A 51 11.33 -19.17 -3.50
C ARG A 51 11.14 -20.04 -4.74
N ALA A 52 12.05 -19.88 -5.70
CA ALA A 52 12.01 -20.62 -6.95
C ALA A 52 12.45 -22.09 -6.77
N SER A 53 13.50 -22.32 -5.98
CA SER A 53 14.04 -23.65 -5.69
C SER A 53 14.83 -23.62 -4.38
N GLY A 54 14.88 -24.72 -3.63
CA GLY A 54 15.79 -24.90 -2.48
C GLY A 54 16.02 -23.65 -1.60
N THR A 55 17.16 -23.00 -1.80
CA THR A 55 17.61 -21.78 -1.10
C THR A 55 17.62 -20.53 -2.00
N GLU A 56 17.14 -20.60 -3.23
CA GLU A 56 17.14 -19.53 -4.22
C GLU A 56 15.85 -18.72 -4.16
N TYR A 57 16.00 -17.41 -3.92
CA TYR A 57 14.91 -16.47 -3.77
C TYR A 57 15.02 -15.30 -4.73
N TYR A 58 13.87 -14.79 -5.17
CA TYR A 58 13.77 -13.64 -6.05
C TYR A 58 12.77 -12.65 -5.45
N TRP A 59 13.13 -11.37 -5.48
CA TRP A 59 12.17 -10.30 -5.24
C TRP A 59 11.49 -9.99 -6.57
N GLU A 60 10.20 -10.27 -6.64
CA GLU A 60 9.41 -10.09 -7.85
C GLU A 60 8.41 -8.98 -7.65
N MET A 61 8.29 -8.12 -8.65
CA MET A 61 7.29 -7.07 -8.68
C MET A 61 6.20 -7.41 -9.68
N PHE A 62 4.98 -7.13 -9.29
CA PHE A 62 3.79 -7.29 -10.10
C PHE A 62 3.06 -5.97 -10.16
N GLN A 63 2.54 -5.68 -11.34
CA GLN A 63 1.84 -4.45 -11.67
C GLN A 63 0.40 -4.79 -12.05
N GLY A 64 -0.59 -4.08 -11.48
CA GLY A 64 -2.00 -4.43 -11.69
C GLY A 64 -2.95 -3.50 -10.98
N PRO A 65 -4.24 -3.87 -10.87
CA PRO A 65 -5.25 -2.95 -10.37
C PRO A 65 -5.06 -2.59 -8.89
N SER A 66 -5.32 -1.34 -8.52
CA SER A 66 -5.39 -0.93 -7.11
C SER A 66 -6.57 -1.61 -6.39
N GLY A 67 -6.43 -1.84 -5.09
CA GLY A 67 -7.44 -2.52 -4.27
C GLY A 67 -7.58 -4.03 -4.50
N GLN A 68 -6.85 -4.61 -5.44
CA GLN A 68 -6.78 -6.06 -5.67
C GLN A 68 -5.43 -6.61 -5.23
N VAL A 69 -5.38 -7.92 -4.99
CA VAL A 69 -4.17 -8.61 -4.49
C VAL A 69 -3.68 -9.57 -5.54
N VAL A 70 -2.37 -9.56 -5.80
CA VAL A 70 -1.69 -10.50 -6.72
C VAL A 70 -2.01 -11.93 -6.33
N GLN A 71 -2.37 -12.74 -7.30
CA GLN A 71 -2.56 -14.18 -7.17
C GLN A 71 -1.57 -14.90 -8.08
N PRO A 72 -0.32 -15.14 -7.65
CA PRO A 72 0.78 -15.57 -8.52
C PRO A 72 0.56 -16.98 -9.14
N CYS A 73 -0.47 -17.71 -8.71
CA CYS A 73 -0.86 -19.00 -9.28
C CYS A 73 -2.02 -18.91 -10.30
N ALA A 74 -2.70 -17.77 -10.41
CA ALA A 74 -3.90 -17.60 -11.22
C ALA A 74 -3.54 -17.22 -12.67
N TYR A 75 -4.33 -17.71 -13.62
CA TYR A 75 -4.24 -17.28 -15.02
C TYR A 75 -5.64 -17.25 -15.67
N PRO A 76 -6.02 -16.17 -16.37
CA PRO A 76 -5.32 -14.88 -16.42
C PRO A 76 -5.47 -14.11 -15.10
N ASP A 77 -4.36 -13.67 -14.51
CA ASP A 77 -4.35 -12.73 -13.39
C ASP A 77 -4.41 -11.30 -13.96
N PRO A 78 -5.23 -10.39 -13.41
CA PRO A 78 -5.18 -8.97 -13.76
C PRO A 78 -3.80 -8.31 -13.49
N PHE A 79 -2.99 -8.88 -12.60
CA PHE A 79 -1.61 -8.48 -12.39
C PHE A 79 -0.67 -9.10 -13.41
N LYS A 80 0.30 -8.30 -13.86
CA LYS A 80 1.37 -8.69 -14.77
C LYS A 80 2.71 -8.62 -14.04
N PHE A 81 3.59 -9.55 -14.38
CA PHE A 81 4.98 -9.46 -13.94
C PHE A 81 5.63 -8.17 -14.45
N ALA A 82 6.29 -7.44 -13.56
CA ALA A 82 6.89 -6.14 -13.84
C ALA A 82 8.41 -6.19 -13.85
N SER A 83 9.03 -6.90 -12.90
CA SER A 83 10.48 -7.07 -12.81
C SER A 83 10.86 -8.09 -11.74
N MET A 84 12.13 -8.52 -11.72
CA MET A 84 12.68 -9.35 -10.66
C MET A 84 14.14 -9.05 -10.35
N ASN A 85 14.54 -9.32 -9.11
CA ASN A 85 15.93 -9.30 -8.69
C ASN A 85 16.30 -10.56 -7.90
N GLY A 86 17.45 -11.16 -8.23
CA GLY A 86 17.95 -12.38 -7.61
C GLY A 86 18.87 -13.18 -8.56
N PRO A 87 19.29 -14.40 -8.17
CA PRO A 87 18.89 -15.09 -6.94
C PRO A 87 19.58 -14.56 -5.68
N TYR A 88 18.82 -14.48 -4.60
CA TYR A 88 19.29 -14.36 -3.23
C TYR A 88 19.32 -15.73 -2.57
N HIS A 89 20.32 -15.97 -1.73
CA HIS A 89 20.49 -17.26 -1.05
C HIS A 89 20.09 -17.15 0.41
N TYR A 90 18.88 -17.61 0.73
CA TYR A 90 18.36 -17.67 2.09
C TYR A 90 18.13 -19.11 2.54
N ARG A 91 17.89 -19.32 3.84
CA ARG A 91 17.47 -20.62 4.33
C ARG A 91 16.17 -21.07 3.64
N ARG A 92 15.99 -22.37 3.47
CA ARG A 92 14.83 -22.93 2.76
C ARG A 92 13.49 -22.52 3.38
N ASP A 93 13.44 -22.38 4.69
CA ASP A 93 12.28 -21.99 5.50
C ASP A 93 12.12 -20.46 5.61
N ALA A 94 13.02 -19.67 5.02
CA ALA A 94 12.90 -18.21 5.04
C ALA A 94 11.60 -17.72 4.39
N ILE A 95 10.99 -18.48 3.47
CA ILE A 95 9.70 -18.10 2.90
C ILE A 95 8.56 -18.02 3.94
N ASP A 96 8.65 -18.75 5.05
CA ASP A 96 7.63 -18.78 6.10
C ASP A 96 7.78 -17.60 7.07
N ASN A 97 8.98 -17.04 7.17
CA ASN A 97 9.31 -15.83 7.91
C ASN A 97 10.35 -15.01 7.13
N PRO A 98 9.91 -14.26 6.10
CA PRO A 98 10.79 -13.66 5.12
C PRO A 98 11.69 -12.59 5.73
N PRO A 99 12.95 -12.47 5.27
CA PRO A 99 13.77 -11.33 5.63
C PRO A 99 13.17 -10.05 5.02
N SER A 100 13.53 -8.90 5.59
CA SER A 100 13.33 -7.63 4.92
C SER A 100 14.09 -7.60 3.59
N ALA A 101 13.62 -6.79 2.63
CA ALA A 101 14.36 -6.57 1.41
C ALA A 101 15.76 -6.02 1.69
N PRO A 102 16.79 -6.42 0.91
CA PRO A 102 18.09 -5.77 0.95
C PRO A 102 18.00 -4.38 0.30
N ALA A 103 19.01 -3.54 0.54
CA ALA A 103 19.12 -2.28 -0.18
C ALA A 103 19.26 -2.52 -1.69
N MET A 104 18.33 -2.02 -2.50
CA MET A 104 18.36 -2.18 -3.96
C MET A 104 17.43 -1.21 -4.69
N ASP A 105 17.77 -1.00 -5.95
CA ASP A 105 16.95 -0.33 -6.95
C ASP A 105 16.50 -1.37 -7.98
N LEU A 106 15.20 -1.63 -8.03
CA LEU A 106 14.62 -2.55 -9.00
C LEU A 106 13.82 -1.78 -10.05
N LYS A 107 14.39 -1.70 -11.25
CA LYS A 107 13.76 -1.05 -12.40
C LYS A 107 12.56 -1.87 -12.90
N LEU A 108 11.43 -1.20 -13.11
CA LEU A 108 10.24 -1.78 -13.74
C LEU A 108 10.44 -1.83 -15.26
N LEU A 109 9.95 -2.88 -15.92
CA LEU A 109 10.03 -2.99 -17.38
C LEU A 109 9.25 -1.88 -18.10
N ARG A 110 8.06 -1.54 -17.59
CA ARG A 110 7.18 -0.43 -18.00
C ARG A 110 6.07 -0.28 -16.96
N TRP A 111 5.69 0.94 -16.63
CA TRP A 111 4.56 1.25 -15.74
C TRP A 111 3.83 2.49 -16.22
N MET A 112 2.54 2.38 -16.54
CA MET A 112 1.72 3.52 -17.01
C MET A 112 2.39 4.35 -18.13
N ASP A 113 3.02 3.67 -19.10
CA ASP A 113 3.80 4.27 -20.19
C ASP A 113 5.12 4.96 -19.83
N HIS A 114 5.51 4.92 -18.55
CA HIS A 114 6.82 5.29 -18.06
C HIS A 114 7.77 4.07 -18.06
N ASP A 115 9.03 4.31 -18.46
CA ASP A 115 10.10 3.31 -18.51
C ASP A 115 11.27 3.65 -17.58
N ASP A 116 11.11 4.68 -16.75
CA ASP A 116 12.08 5.19 -15.78
C ASP A 116 11.68 4.87 -14.32
N CYS A 117 10.61 4.11 -14.12
CA CYS A 117 10.14 3.70 -12.80
C CYS A 117 11.09 2.68 -12.13
N VAL A 118 11.41 2.92 -10.87
CA VAL A 118 12.24 2.08 -10.01
C VAL A 118 11.57 1.93 -8.65
N TRP A 119 11.48 0.71 -8.13
CA TRP A 119 11.24 0.50 -6.71
C TRP A 119 12.57 0.52 -5.96
N ARG A 120 12.69 1.41 -4.98
CA ARG A 120 13.90 1.60 -4.18
C ARG A 120 13.62 1.22 -2.74
N THR A 121 14.52 0.46 -2.14
CA THR A 121 14.58 0.20 -0.70
C THR A 121 16.01 0.41 -0.21
N HIS A 122 16.14 0.95 0.99
CA HIS A 122 17.42 1.14 1.68
C HIS A 122 17.86 -0.07 2.51
N GLY A 123 17.09 -1.16 2.51
CA GLY A 123 17.33 -2.31 3.36
C GLY A 123 16.92 -2.08 4.82
N ASP A 124 17.34 -2.97 5.71
CA ASP A 124 17.18 -2.82 7.17
C ASP A 124 15.72 -2.56 7.64
N GLY A 125 14.75 -3.16 6.96
CA GLY A 125 13.33 -3.02 7.28
C GLY A 125 12.59 -1.93 6.50
N ASP A 126 13.30 -1.18 5.66
CA ASP A 126 12.68 -0.24 4.72
C ASP A 126 11.82 -0.98 3.68
N VAL A 127 10.53 -0.64 3.67
CA VAL A 127 9.53 -1.19 2.73
C VAL A 127 9.64 -0.58 1.34
N GLY A 128 10.38 0.53 1.23
CA GLY A 128 10.72 1.20 -0.01
C GLY A 128 9.62 2.07 -0.59
N GLU A 129 9.91 2.63 -1.75
CA GLU A 129 9.06 3.54 -2.52
C GLU A 129 9.23 3.30 -4.01
N LEU A 130 8.17 3.56 -4.78
CA LEU A 130 8.21 3.57 -6.23
C LEU A 130 8.50 5.00 -6.71
N ILE A 131 9.59 5.17 -7.46
CA ILE A 131 10.06 6.45 -7.99
C ILE A 131 10.00 6.37 -9.51
N CYS A 132 9.25 7.27 -10.15
CA CYS A 132 9.15 7.38 -11.60
C CYS A 132 9.57 8.80 -12.03
N GLY A 133 10.89 9.02 -12.15
CA GLY A 133 11.45 10.32 -12.46
C GLY A 133 10.93 11.43 -11.53
N ASP A 134 10.61 12.58 -12.11
CA ASP A 134 9.96 13.70 -11.40
C ASP A 134 8.43 13.60 -11.42
N TRP A 135 7.87 12.56 -12.04
CA TRP A 135 6.42 12.41 -12.23
C TRP A 135 5.72 11.95 -10.95
N MET A 136 6.29 10.95 -10.26
CA MET A 136 5.65 10.35 -9.11
C MET A 136 6.66 9.70 -8.16
N ILE A 137 6.46 9.94 -6.86
CA ILE A 137 7.02 9.15 -5.77
C ILE A 137 5.84 8.57 -5.00
N MET A 138 5.75 7.25 -4.90
CA MET A 138 4.68 6.54 -4.22
C MET A 138 5.29 5.70 -3.09
N PRO A 139 5.02 6.01 -1.82
CA PRO A 139 5.51 5.20 -0.72
C PRO A 139 4.87 3.81 -0.78
N CYS A 140 5.63 2.79 -0.38
CA CYS A 140 5.09 1.46 -0.20
C CYS A 140 4.81 1.22 1.30
N GLU A 141 4.02 0.19 1.56
CA GLU A 141 3.70 -0.29 2.89
C GLU A 141 3.82 -1.81 2.93
N GLN A 142 3.79 -2.39 4.13
CA GLN A 142 3.63 -3.85 4.26
C GLN A 142 2.32 -4.28 3.60
N ASP A 143 2.37 -5.35 2.79
CA ASP A 143 1.17 -5.83 2.11
C ASP A 143 0.07 -6.19 3.14
N PRO A 144 -1.18 -5.73 2.98
CA PRO A 144 -2.26 -6.02 3.92
C PRO A 144 -2.54 -7.53 4.12
N GLU A 145 -2.16 -8.36 3.15
CA GLU A 145 -2.28 -9.81 3.22
C GLU A 145 -0.97 -10.52 3.59
N TYR A 146 0.05 -9.80 4.07
CA TYR A 146 1.33 -10.35 4.54
C TYR A 146 1.12 -11.57 5.46
N TYR A 147 0.25 -11.43 6.46
CA TYR A 147 0.01 -12.48 7.47
C TYR A 147 -0.84 -13.66 6.99
N LYS A 148 -1.31 -13.67 5.73
CA LYS A 148 -1.98 -14.86 5.16
C LYS A 148 -0.99 -15.98 4.84
N GLY A 149 0.31 -15.70 4.89
CA GLY A 149 1.38 -16.67 4.76
C GLY A 149 1.66 -17.09 3.32
N VAL A 150 2.31 -18.25 3.18
CA VAL A 150 2.94 -18.69 1.93
C VAL A 150 1.91 -19.21 0.93
N ILE A 151 2.01 -18.72 -0.30
CA ILE A 151 1.25 -19.18 -1.47
C ILE A 151 2.09 -20.22 -2.21
N SER A 152 1.54 -21.41 -2.46
CA SER A 152 2.25 -22.44 -3.23
C SER A 152 1.69 -22.55 -4.64
N CYS A 153 2.54 -22.33 -5.64
CA CYS A 153 2.19 -22.44 -7.06
C CYS A 153 3.14 -23.41 -7.78
N ASN A 154 2.67 -24.59 -8.17
CA ASN A 154 3.38 -25.53 -9.07
C ASN A 154 4.91 -25.62 -8.86
N GLY A 155 5.36 -25.87 -7.63
CA GLY A 155 6.78 -26.02 -7.29
C GLY A 155 7.49 -24.73 -6.84
N ARG A 156 6.83 -23.57 -6.92
CA ARG A 156 7.28 -22.29 -6.36
C ARG A 156 6.50 -21.92 -5.12
N SER A 157 7.10 -21.10 -4.26
CA SER A 157 6.45 -20.57 -3.07
C SER A 157 6.61 -19.06 -3.02
N TYR A 158 5.52 -18.34 -2.75
CA TYR A 158 5.50 -16.88 -2.70
C TYR A 158 5.07 -16.39 -1.33
N HIS A 159 5.66 -15.30 -0.87
CA HIS A 159 5.22 -14.55 0.31
C HIS A 159 4.97 -13.09 -0.11
N ARG A 160 3.84 -12.52 0.30
CA ARG A 160 3.51 -11.11 0.00
C ARG A 160 4.27 -10.20 0.94
N MET A 161 5.06 -9.28 0.40
CA MET A 161 5.95 -8.45 1.21
C MET A 161 5.40 -7.04 1.34
N TYR A 162 5.30 -6.33 0.21
CA TYR A 162 5.00 -4.91 0.19
C TYR A 162 3.98 -4.58 -0.89
N SER A 163 3.25 -3.50 -0.69
CA SER A 163 2.39 -2.91 -1.71
C SER A 163 2.58 -1.41 -1.78
N CYS A 164 2.71 -0.88 -2.99
CA CYS A 164 2.74 0.55 -3.27
C CYS A 164 1.39 0.89 -3.94
N ARG A 165 0.60 1.70 -3.26
CA ARG A 165 -0.76 2.07 -3.66
C ARG A 165 -0.89 3.59 -3.59
N TYR A 166 -1.63 4.16 -4.53
CA TYR A 166 -2.05 5.57 -4.49
C TYR A 166 -3.44 5.70 -3.88
#